data_AF-F7PMI5-F1
#
_entry.id   AF-F7PMI5-F1
#
_cell.length_a   1.000
_cell.length_b   1.000
_cell.length_c   1.000
_cell.angle_alpha   90.00
_cell.angle_beta   90.00
_cell.angle_gamma   90.00
#
_symmetry.space_group_name_H-M   'P 1'
#
loop_
_entity.id
_entity.type
_entity.pdbx_description
1 polymer ?
#
loop_
_entity_poly.entity_id
_entity_poly.type
_entity_poly.pdbx_seq_one_letter_code
_entity_poly.pdbx_strand_id
1 'polypeptide(L)'
;MAHYRFVADYPETGEAEVLFDGEPIERVPYTETSDDTVTITSGAGRSNVARSILEHAVETLDRDLGVDPAGCMSAFRSEFLEGFGSEEAWPIGLPAVEEFLDEQEQA
;
A
#
# COMPACT_ATOMS: atom_id res chain seq x y z
N MET A 1 -8.11 7.08 -14.28
CA MET A 1 -7.84 7.62 -12.93
C MET A 1 -6.73 6.76 -12.35
N ALA A 2 -5.68 7.39 -11.83
CA ALA A 2 -4.54 6.67 -11.28
C ALA A 2 -4.98 5.88 -10.05
N HIS A 3 -4.59 4.61 -9.98
CA HIS A 3 -4.99 3.69 -8.92
C HIS A 3 -3.87 2.69 -8.65
N TYR A 4 -3.81 2.28 -7.40
CA TYR A 4 -3.04 1.14 -6.96
C TYR A 4 -3.83 -0.14 -7.24
N ARG A 5 -3.11 -1.22 -7.54
CA ARG A 5 -3.68 -2.55 -7.75
C ARG A 5 -2.71 -3.60 -7.24
N PHE A 6 -3.22 -4.53 -6.45
CA PHE A 6 -2.51 -5.77 -6.14
C PHE A 6 -2.63 -6.79 -7.28
N VAL A 7 -1.50 -7.43 -7.61
CA VAL A 7 -1.40 -8.53 -8.57
C VAL A 7 -0.64 -9.67 -7.89
N ALA A 8 -1.29 -10.81 -7.69
CA ALA A 8 -0.68 -11.94 -6.98
C ALA A 8 0.40 -12.68 -7.81
N ASP A 9 0.30 -12.62 -9.13
CA ASP A 9 1.22 -13.25 -10.09
C ASP A 9 1.52 -12.23 -11.19
N TYR A 10 2.58 -11.44 -11.01
CA TYR A 10 2.99 -10.46 -12.00
C TYR A 10 3.76 -11.16 -13.13
N PRO A 11 3.35 -11.02 -14.40
CA PRO A 11 3.85 -11.87 -15.48
C PRO A 11 5.34 -11.75 -15.78
N GLU A 12 6.00 -10.67 -15.36
CA GLU A 12 7.43 -10.47 -15.59
C GLU A 12 8.31 -11.09 -14.50
N THR A 13 7.85 -11.09 -13.25
CA THR A 13 8.63 -11.56 -12.09
C THR A 13 8.14 -12.90 -11.56
N GLY A 14 6.88 -13.27 -11.83
CA GLY A 14 6.19 -14.39 -11.17
C GLY A 14 5.96 -14.15 -9.67
N GLU A 15 6.16 -12.91 -9.22
CA GLU A 15 5.99 -12.49 -7.84
C GLU A 15 4.71 -11.67 -7.71
N ALA A 16 4.25 -11.52 -6.48
CA ALA A 16 3.16 -10.60 -6.20
C ALA A 16 3.67 -9.15 -6.18
N GLU A 17 2.90 -8.25 -6.79
CA GLU A 17 3.28 -6.86 -7.01
C GLU A 17 2.13 -5.90 -6.69
N VAL A 18 2.52 -4.66 -6.34
CA VAL A 18 1.60 -3.52 -6.29
C VAL A 18 1.91 -2.63 -7.48
N LEU A 19 0.90 -2.41 -8.30
CA LEU A 19 1.01 -1.59 -9.50
C LEU A 19 0.32 -0.25 -9.26
N PHE A 20 0.92 0.82 -9.75
CA PHE A 20 0.32 2.13 -9.89
C PHE A 20 0.13 2.43 -11.39
N ASP A 21 -1.12 2.56 -11.83
CA ASP A 21 -1.49 2.76 -13.24
C ASP A 21 -0.87 1.74 -14.23
N GLY A 22 -0.59 0.53 -13.73
CA GLY A 22 -0.03 -0.57 -14.52
C GLY A 22 1.48 -0.77 -14.37
N GLU A 23 2.19 0.15 -13.71
CA GLU A 23 3.64 0.05 -13.45
C GLU A 23 3.91 -0.35 -12.00
N PRO A 24 4.89 -1.23 -11.72
CA PRO A 24 5.22 -1.61 -10.35
C PRO A 24 5.81 -0.44 -9.57
N ILE A 25 5.38 -0.27 -8.32
CA ILE A 25 5.93 0.75 -7.40
C ILE A 25 7.13 0.19 -6.61
N GLU A 26 7.92 1.09 -6.00
CA GLU A 26 9.01 0.65 -5.12
C GLU A 26 8.47 -0.13 -3.92
N ARG A 27 9.10 -1.28 -3.64
CA ARG A 27 8.68 -2.20 -2.58
C ARG A 27 9.45 -1.91 -1.29
N VAL A 28 8.72 -1.69 -0.21
CA VAL A 28 9.31 -1.75 1.13
C VAL A 28 9.56 -3.23 1.49
N PRO A 29 10.80 -3.59 1.89
CA PRO A 29 11.16 -4.98 2.17
C PRO A 29 10.36 -5.56 3.34
N TYR A 30 9.98 -6.83 3.24
CA TYR A 30 9.33 -7.56 4.33
C TYR A 30 10.18 -7.56 5.60
N THR A 31 9.53 -7.39 6.76
CA THR A 31 10.17 -7.52 8.08
C THR A 31 9.42 -8.54 8.93
N GLU A 32 10.12 -9.33 9.75
CA GLU A 32 9.50 -10.33 10.64
C GLU A 32 8.56 -9.73 11.69
N THR A 33 8.59 -8.41 11.90
CA THR A 33 7.67 -7.66 12.75
C THR A 33 6.37 -7.24 12.06
N SER A 34 6.21 -7.56 10.77
CA SER A 34 4.97 -7.34 10.03
C SER A 34 3.95 -8.37 10.53
N ASP A 35 3.10 -7.95 11.45
CA ASP A 35 2.05 -8.74 12.11
C ASP A 35 0.93 -9.10 11.11
N ASP A 36 1.28 -9.85 10.07
CA ASP A 36 0.40 -10.18 8.95
C ASP A 36 0.28 -11.69 8.80
N THR A 37 -0.93 -12.21 9.00
CA THR A 37 -1.33 -13.58 8.65
C THR A 37 -1.38 -13.83 7.14
N VAL A 38 -1.21 -12.77 6.34
CA VAL A 38 -1.10 -12.83 4.89
C VAL A 38 0.36 -12.63 4.50
N THR A 39 1.09 -13.72 4.41
CA THR A 39 2.37 -13.74 3.69
C THR A 39 2.04 -13.66 2.20
N ILE A 40 2.22 -12.49 1.61
CA ILE A 40 2.32 -12.39 0.15
C ILE A 40 3.60 -13.14 -0.20
N THR A 41 3.45 -14.36 -0.74
CA THR A 41 4.57 -15.26 -0.99
C THR A 41 5.53 -14.58 -1.95
N SER A 42 6.70 -14.15 -1.45
CA SER A 42 7.81 -13.42 -2.10
C SER A 42 7.88 -11.87 -2.00
N GLY A 43 6.88 -11.17 -1.44
CA GLY A 43 6.94 -9.72 -1.30
C GLY A 43 6.16 -9.21 -0.08
N ALA A 44 6.54 -8.06 0.46
CA ALA A 44 5.83 -7.23 1.44
C ALA A 44 4.53 -7.80 2.07
N GLY A 45 4.47 -7.94 3.41
CA GLY A 45 3.20 -8.18 4.13
C GLY A 45 2.25 -6.99 3.96
N ARG A 46 0.96 -7.09 4.36
CA ARG A 46 -0.01 -5.99 4.20
C ARG A 46 0.48 -4.68 4.81
N SER A 47 1.17 -4.72 5.95
CA SER A 47 1.82 -3.55 6.54
C SER A 47 2.88 -2.93 5.61
N ASN A 48 3.73 -3.76 4.99
CA ASN A 48 4.72 -3.29 4.03
C ASN A 48 4.07 -2.78 2.73
N VAL A 49 2.96 -3.39 2.30
CA VAL A 49 2.19 -2.91 1.14
C VAL A 49 1.56 -1.55 1.44
N ALA A 50 0.90 -1.39 2.60
CA ALA A 50 0.39 -0.10 3.06
C ALA A 50 1.48 0.95 3.03
N ARG A 51 2.66 0.62 3.57
CA ARG A 51 3.81 1.52 3.58
C ARG A 51 4.31 1.87 2.17
N SER A 52 4.42 0.89 1.27
CA SER A 52 4.84 1.12 -0.12
C SER A 52 3.86 2.06 -0.85
N ILE A 53 2.56 1.87 -0.66
CA ILE A 53 1.52 2.73 -1.24
C ILE A 53 1.60 4.15 -0.67
N LEU A 54 1.75 4.29 0.65
CA LEU A 54 1.85 5.61 1.29
C LEU A 54 3.11 6.35 0.86
N GLU A 55 4.28 5.71 0.89
CA GLU A 55 5.55 6.32 0.43
C GLU A 55 5.42 6.77 -1.03
N HIS A 56 4.93 5.89 -1.92
CA HIS A 56 4.71 6.24 -3.33
C HIS A 56 3.69 7.38 -3.51
N ALA A 57 2.58 7.37 -2.77
CA ALA A 57 1.55 8.42 -2.86
C ALA A 57 2.09 9.78 -2.43
N VAL A 58 2.89 9.81 -1.37
CA VAL A 58 3.49 11.02 -0.81
C VAL A 58 4.50 11.61 -1.79
N GLU A 59 5.32 10.78 -2.42
CA GLU A 59 6.20 11.20 -3.52
C GLU A 59 5.41 11.68 -4.74
N THR A 60 4.35 10.96 -5.13
CA THR A 60 3.51 11.30 -6.29
C THR A 60 2.75 12.62 -6.10
N LEU A 61 2.32 12.90 -4.87
CA LEU A 61 1.56 14.09 -4.51
C LEU A 61 2.45 15.27 -4.07
N ASP A 62 3.79 15.09 -4.01
CA ASP A 62 4.76 16.06 -3.48
C ASP A 62 4.40 16.51 -2.04
N ARG A 63 4.03 15.55 -1.19
CA ARG A 63 3.65 15.78 0.21
C ARG A 63 4.72 15.31 1.18
N ASP A 64 4.57 15.66 2.46
CA ASP A 64 5.35 15.10 3.55
C ASP A 64 4.43 14.19 4.38
N LEU A 65 4.92 13.03 4.80
CA LEU A 65 4.19 12.19 5.76
C LEU A 65 4.24 12.88 7.12
N GLY A 66 3.19 13.65 7.39
CA GLY A 66 2.90 14.20 8.71
C GLY A 66 3.08 13.15 9.81
N VAL A 67 3.57 13.63 10.94
CA VAL A 67 4.19 12.88 12.05
C VAL A 67 3.45 11.58 12.42
N ASP A 68 4.23 10.51 12.58
CA ASP A 68 3.88 9.11 12.89
C ASP A 68 3.55 8.18 11.69
N PRO A 69 4.59 7.75 10.95
CA PRO A 69 4.47 6.76 9.88
C PRO A 69 3.86 5.44 10.34
N ALA A 70 3.99 5.06 11.61
CA ALA A 70 3.48 3.80 12.12
C ALA A 70 1.96 3.87 12.37
N GLY A 71 1.49 4.96 12.98
CA GLY A 71 0.07 5.25 13.15
C GLY A 71 -0.66 5.37 11.82
N CYS A 72 -0.12 6.18 10.90
CA CYS A 72 -0.66 6.38 9.56
C CYS A 72 -0.74 5.06 8.77
N MET A 73 0.33 4.24 8.79
CA MET A 73 0.32 2.92 8.16
C MET A 73 -0.74 1.99 8.76
N SER A 74 -0.90 1.99 10.09
CA SER A 74 -1.90 1.15 10.75
C SER A 74 -3.33 1.56 10.37
N ALA A 75 -3.61 2.87 10.30
CA ALA A 75 -4.90 3.40 9.87
C ALA A 75 -5.18 3.07 8.40
N PHE A 76 -4.21 3.31 7.51
CA PHE A 76 -4.32 3.01 6.08
C PHE A 76 -4.59 1.53 5.84
N ARG A 77 -3.87 0.65 6.53
CA ARG A 77 -4.09 -0.80 6.45
C ARG A 77 -5.52 -1.15 6.85
N SER A 78 -6.02 -0.56 7.93
CA SER A 78 -7.38 -0.85 8.42
C SER A 78 -8.46 -0.41 7.44
N GLU A 79 -8.29 0.78 6.86
CA GLU A 79 -9.25 1.36 5.94
C GLU A 79 -9.24 0.68 4.57
N PHE A 80 -8.05 0.44 4.01
CA PHE A 80 -7.91 0.03 2.61
C PHE A 80 -7.50 -1.41 2.40
N LEU A 81 -6.97 -2.13 3.40
CA LEU A 81 -6.39 -3.47 3.19
C LEU A 81 -7.01 -4.58 4.06
N GLU A 82 -7.58 -4.27 5.23
CA GLU A 82 -8.19 -5.27 6.11
C GLU A 82 -9.45 -5.92 5.50
N GLY A 83 -10.22 -5.16 4.72
CA GLY A 83 -11.46 -5.62 4.09
C GLY A 83 -11.29 -6.52 2.87
N PHE A 84 -10.07 -6.63 2.32
CA PHE A 84 -9.85 -7.37 1.10
C PHE A 84 -9.27 -8.77 1.34
N GLY A 85 -9.78 -9.76 0.60
CA GLY A 85 -9.22 -11.11 0.55
C GLY A 85 -7.90 -11.17 -0.22
N SER A 86 -7.18 -12.29 -0.08
CA SER A 86 -5.91 -12.56 -0.79
C SER A 86 -6.04 -12.69 -2.31
N GLU A 87 -7.27 -12.73 -2.84
CA GLU A 87 -7.56 -13.04 -4.24
C GLU A 87 -8.24 -11.88 -5.00
N GLU A 88 -8.67 -10.83 -4.31
CA GLU A 88 -9.30 -9.67 -4.95
C GLU A 88 -8.29 -8.54 -5.13
N ALA A 89 -8.21 -8.00 -6.35
CA ALA A 89 -7.46 -6.79 -6.64
C ALA A 89 -8.00 -5.65 -5.76
N TRP A 90 -7.10 -4.87 -5.16
CA TRP A 90 -7.45 -3.68 -4.36
C TRP A 90 -7.36 -2.45 -5.27
N PRO A 91 -8.45 -2.00 -5.95
CA PRO A 91 -8.40 -0.77 -6.72
C PRO A 91 -8.46 0.42 -5.76
N ILE A 92 -7.33 0.79 -5.17
CA ILE A 92 -7.23 1.98 -4.31
C ILE A 92 -6.91 3.17 -5.21
N GLY A 93 -7.84 4.10 -5.39
CA GLY A 93 -7.60 5.30 -6.21
C GLY A 93 -6.64 6.27 -5.52
N LEU A 94 -5.76 6.93 -6.28
CA LEU A 94 -4.91 8.00 -5.73
C LEU A 94 -5.71 9.08 -4.98
N PRO A 95 -6.88 9.55 -5.47
CA PRO A 95 -7.69 10.53 -4.73
C PRO A 95 -8.17 10.03 -3.36
N ALA A 96 -8.41 8.72 -3.20
CA ALA A 96 -8.78 8.16 -1.90
C ALA A 96 -7.59 8.14 -0.93
N VAL A 97 -6.38 7.87 -1.43
CA VAL A 97 -5.16 7.97 -0.62
C VAL A 97 -4.88 9.42 -0.24
N GLU A 98 -5.11 10.37 -1.15
CA GLU A 98 -4.98 11.81 -0.88
C GLU A 98 -5.95 12.28 0.21
N GLU A 99 -7.23 11.91 0.11
CA GLU A 99 -8.25 12.21 1.13
C GLU A 99 -7.86 11.62 2.49
N PHE A 100 -7.39 10.37 2.51
CA PHE A 100 -6.89 9.75 3.73
C PHE A 100 -5.71 10.53 4.35
N LEU A 101 -4.73 10.96 3.53
CA LEU A 101 -3.60 11.75 4.02
C LEU A 101 -4.04 13.11 4.59
N ASP A 102 -5.02 13.77 3.98
CA ASP A 102 -5.61 15.02 4.47
C ASP A 102 -6.27 14.85 5.85
N GLU A 103 -6.89 13.69 6.10
CA GLU A 103 -7.49 13.36 7.39
C GLU A 103 -6.42 13.08 8.47
N GLN A 104 -5.33 12.41 8.11
CA GLN A 104 -4.24 12.12 9.05
C GLN A 104 -3.48 13.40 9.47
N GLU A 105 -3.34 14.40 8.59
CA GLU A 105 -2.68 15.67 8.95
C GLU A 105 -3.51 16.55 9.92
N GLN A 106 -4.81 16.29 10.05
CA GLN A 106 -5.72 17.04 10.91
C GLN A 106 -5.96 16.40 12.29
N ALA A 107 -5.47 15.17 12.49
CA ALA A 107 -5.64 14.36 13.71
C ALA A 107 -4.56 14.65 14.77
#